data_AF-A0A3B8WHH0-F1
#
_entry.id   AF-A0A3B8WHH0-F1
#
_cell.length_a   1.000
_cell.length_b   1.000
_cell.length_c   1.000
_cell.angle_alpha   90.00
_cell.angle_beta   90.00
_cell.angle_gamma   90.00
#
_symmetry.space_group_name_H-M   'P 1'
#
loop_
_entity.id
_entity.type
_entity.pdbx_description
1 polymer ?
#
loop_
_entity_poly.entity_id
_entity_poly.type
_entity_poly.pdbx_seq_one_letter_code
_entity_poly.pdbx_strand_id
1 'polypeptide(L)' 'MSDDQSSRSQGNKSWLERISQAFSSGPESVEDVLEILRDAESQSIIDADSMSIIEGAMQVIDMRVDEIMIPRSQM' A
#
# COMPACT_ATOMS: atom_id res chain seq x y z
N MET A 1 -32.80 14.37 -33.68
CA MET A 1 -32.41 13.12 -32.98
C MET A 1 -30.97 13.34 -32.58
N SER A 2 -30.77 13.82 -31.36
CA SER A 2 -29.47 14.19 -30.82
C SER A 2 -29.36 13.44 -29.51
N ASP A 3 -28.44 12.50 -29.42
CA ASP A 3 -27.87 12.03 -28.16
C ASP A 3 -26.57 11.30 -28.51
N ASP A 4 -25.58 12.09 -28.90
CA ASP A 4 -24.18 11.77 -28.66
C ASP A 4 -23.81 12.51 -27.37
N GLN A 5 -23.55 11.77 -26.29
CA GLN A 5 -22.64 12.25 -25.25
C GLN A 5 -22.21 11.14 -24.29
N SER A 6 -20.89 10.90 -24.33
CA SER A 6 -20.02 10.71 -23.16
C SER A 6 -19.92 9.31 -22.54
N SER A 7 -19.20 8.46 -23.26
CA SER A 7 -18.13 7.63 -22.72
C SER A 7 -17.14 8.46 -21.88
N ARG A 8 -17.38 8.65 -20.58
CA ARG A 8 -16.37 9.18 -19.63
C ARG A 8 -16.81 8.93 -18.18
N SER A 9 -16.21 7.93 -17.54
CA SER A 9 -15.96 7.85 -16.07
C SER A 9 -15.73 6.43 -15.52
N GLN A 10 -15.54 5.42 -16.36
CA GLN A 10 -15.46 4.01 -15.91
C GLN A 10 -14.14 3.63 -15.18
N GLY A 11 -13.16 4.53 -15.11
CA GLY A 11 -11.85 4.26 -14.47
C GLY A 11 -11.76 4.58 -12.97
N ASN A 12 -12.64 5.44 -12.43
CA ASN A 12 -12.51 5.91 -11.05
C ASN A 12 -13.43 5.18 -10.05
N LYS A 13 -14.42 4.45 -10.54
CA LYS A 13 -15.36 3.74 -9.69
C LYS A 13 -14.76 2.45 -9.13
N SER A 14 -13.93 1.74 -9.91
CA SER A 14 -13.40 0.43 -9.52
C SER A 14 -12.40 0.48 -8.36
N TRP A 15 -11.50 1.46 -8.29
CA TRP A 15 -10.54 1.57 -7.18
C TRP A 15 -11.19 2.15 -5.91
N LEU A 16 -12.06 3.15 -6.05
CA LEU A 16 -12.85 3.69 -4.95
C LEU A 16 -13.86 2.66 -4.41
N GLU A 17 -14.44 1.81 -5.27
CA GLU A 17 -15.27 0.68 -4.85
C GLU A 17 -14.43 -0.37 -4.12
N ARG A 18 -13.24 -0.75 -4.62
CA ARG A 18 -12.33 -1.70 -3.93
C ARG A 18 -11.91 -1.17 -2.56
N ILE A 19 -11.57 0.11 -2.48
CA ILE A 19 -11.34 0.85 -1.23
C ILE A 19 -12.59 0.79 -0.35
N SER A 20 -13.75 1.25 -0.82
CA SER A 20 -14.98 1.28 -0.01
C SER A 20 -15.42 -0.11 0.48
N GLN A 21 -15.13 -1.16 -0.30
CA GLN A 21 -15.44 -2.55 0.01
C GLN A 21 -14.41 -3.15 0.99
N ALA A 22 -13.16 -2.68 0.95
CA ALA A 22 -12.16 -2.97 1.99
C ALA A 22 -12.43 -2.16 3.29
N PHE A 23 -12.99 -0.96 3.19
CA PHE A 23 -13.27 -0.05 4.31
C PHE A 23 -14.55 -0.37 5.10
N SER A 24 -15.29 -1.44 4.77
CA SER A 24 -16.27 -1.98 5.73
C SER A 24 -15.61 -2.66 6.94
N SER A 25 -14.30 -2.96 6.86
CA SER A 25 -13.52 -3.58 7.95
C SER A 25 -12.05 -3.13 8.07
N GLY A 26 -11.50 -2.37 7.11
CA GLY A 26 -10.09 -1.93 7.12
C GLY A 26 -9.11 -3.07 6.75
N PRO A 27 -7.81 -2.77 6.56
CA PRO A 27 -6.80 -3.80 6.35
C PRO A 27 -6.64 -4.66 7.62
N GLU A 28 -6.61 -5.98 7.48
CA GLU A 28 -6.51 -6.93 8.60
C GLU A 28 -5.13 -7.63 8.67
N SER A 29 -4.32 -7.49 7.61
CA SER A 29 -2.99 -8.07 7.49
C SER A 29 -1.94 -7.07 7.01
N VAL A 30 -0.67 -7.44 7.16
CA VAL A 30 0.48 -6.68 6.63
C VAL A 30 0.40 -6.62 5.10
N GLU A 31 0.00 -7.71 4.47
CA GLU A 31 -0.20 -7.82 3.04
C GLU A 31 -1.26 -6.84 2.53
N ASP A 32 -2.38 -6.68 3.25
CA ASP A 32 -3.42 -5.72 2.88
C ASP A 32 -2.89 -4.28 2.90
N VAL A 33 -2.08 -3.93 3.89
CA VAL A 33 -1.44 -2.60 3.99
C VAL A 33 -0.47 -2.38 2.83
N LEU A 34 0.35 -3.38 2.49
CA LEU A 34 1.30 -3.30 1.38
C LEU A 34 0.60 -3.19 0.03
N GLU A 35 -0.55 -3.83 -0.18
CA GLU A 35 -1.35 -3.68 -1.41
C GLU A 35 -1.82 -2.23 -1.59
N ILE A 36 -2.35 -1.62 -0.52
CA ILE A 36 -2.81 -0.22 -0.55
C ILE A 36 -1.64 0.74 -0.87
N LEU A 37 -0.48 0.50 -0.28
CA LEU A 37 0.69 1.36 -0.47
C LEU A 37 1.29 1.22 -1.88
N ARG A 38 1.31 0.00 -2.45
CA ARG A 38 1.72 -0.23 -3.86
C ARG A 38 0.78 0.47 -4.83
N ASP A 39 -0.51 0.42 -4.57
CA ASP A 39 -1.49 1.16 -5.38
C ASP A 39 -1.25 2.68 -5.29
N ALA A 40 -0.91 3.20 -4.11
CA ALA A 40 -0.56 4.62 -3.91
C ALA A 40 0.74 5.02 -4.63
N GLU A 41 1.77 4.17 -4.61
CA GLU A 41 3.03 4.37 -5.36
C GLU A 41 2.76 4.39 -6.88
N SER A 42 1.94 3.45 -7.39
CA SER A 42 1.57 3.39 -8.81
C SER A 42 0.84 4.65 -9.30
N GLN A 43 0.15 5.33 -8.39
CA GLN A 43 -0.54 6.60 -8.61
C GLN A 43 0.34 7.82 -8.31
N SER A 44 1.61 7.62 -7.96
CA SER A 44 2.58 8.65 -7.60
C SER A 44 2.14 9.51 -6.40
N ILE A 45 1.33 8.95 -5.49
CA ILE A 45 0.94 9.60 -4.23
C ILE A 45 2.11 9.53 -3.24
N ILE A 46 2.84 8.42 -3.26
CA ILE A 46 4.14 8.25 -2.62
C ILE A 46 5.18 7.90 -3.68
N ASP A 47 6.43 8.28 -3.44
CA ASP A 47 7.54 7.90 -4.31
C ASP A 47 8.10 6.51 -3.97
N ALA A 48 8.93 5.98 -4.86
CA ALA A 48 9.52 4.65 -4.73
C ALA A 48 10.50 4.52 -3.54
N ASP A 49 11.18 5.59 -3.13
CA ASP A 49 12.07 5.56 -1.97
C ASP A 49 11.23 5.44 -0.69
N SER A 50 10.15 6.20 -0.60
CA SER A 50 9.16 6.11 0.47
C SER A 50 8.56 4.70 0.57
N MET A 51 8.17 4.09 -0.56
CA MET A 51 7.66 2.72 -0.59
C MET A 51 8.72 1.71 -0.10
N SER A 52 9.96 1.85 -0.57
CA SER A 52 11.09 0.97 -0.18
C SER A 52 11.39 1.05 1.32
N ILE A 53 11.33 2.24 1.92
CA ILE A 53 11.50 2.44 3.37
C ILE A 53 10.39 1.71 4.13
N ILE A 54 9.14 1.81 3.67
CA ILE A 54 8.01 1.15 4.32
C ILE A 54 8.15 -0.37 4.22
N GLU A 55 8.45 -0.92 3.05
CA GLU A 55 8.67 -2.37 2.89
C GLU A 55 9.79 -2.88 3.80
N GLY A 56 10.91 -2.15 3.87
CA GLY A 56 12.01 -2.48 4.79
C GLY A 56 11.61 -2.42 6.26
N ALA A 57 10.80 -1.44 6.66
CA ALA A 57 10.31 -1.31 8.03
C ALA A 57 9.32 -2.43 8.40
N MET A 58 8.44 -2.81 7.48
CA MET A 58 7.48 -3.89 7.68
C MET A 58 8.18 -5.25 7.86
N GLN A 59 9.29 -5.48 7.15
CA GLN A 59 10.09 -6.70 7.29
C GLN A 59 10.67 -6.89 8.70
N VAL A 60 10.92 -5.80 9.44
CA VAL A 60 11.47 -5.85 10.80
C VAL A 60 10.45 -6.28 11.84
N ILE A 61 9.14 -6.19 11.55
CA ILE A 61 8.07 -6.48 12.52
C ILE A 61 8.13 -7.93 13.04
N ASP A 62 8.50 -8.87 12.17
CA ASP A 62 8.59 -10.30 12.52
C ASP A 62 9.99 -10.73 13.02
N MET A 63 10.96 -9.81 13.03
CA MET A 63 12.32 -10.12 13.43
C MET A 63 12.52 -10.04 14.94
N ARG A 64 13.31 -10.96 15.48
CA ARG A 64 13.74 -10.88 16.87
C ARG A 64 14.92 -9.93 17.01
N VAL A 65 15.05 -9.31 18.19
CA VAL A 65 16.10 -8.32 18.47
C VAL A 65 17.51 -8.91 18.29
N ASP A 66 17.71 -10.18 18.61
CA ASP A 66 18.99 -10.89 18.45
C ASP A 66 19.35 -11.16 16.98
N GLU A 67 18.39 -11.08 16.06
CA GLU A 67 18.60 -11.28 14.62
C GLU A 67 19.07 -9.99 13.91
N ILE A 68 18.83 -8.81 14.51
CA ILE A 68 19.10 -7.49 13.88
C ILE A 68 20.11 -6.63 14.64
N MET A 69 20.27 -6.83 15.95
CA MET A 69 21.11 -5.96 16.77
C MET A 69 22.58 -6.35 16.65
N ILE A 70 23.48 -5.35 16.64
CA ILE A 70 24.91 -5.60 16.80
C ILE A 70 25.19 -5.97 18.26
N PRO A 71 25.74 -7.17 18.56
CA PRO A 71 26.03 -7.57 19.92
C PRO A 71 27.06 -6.65 20.57
N ARG A 72 26.88 -6.35 21.87
CA ARG A 72 27.80 -5.50 22.64
C ARG A 72 29.23 -6.03 22.70
N SER A 73 29.43 -7.33 22.49
CA SER A 73 30.76 -7.96 22.40
C SER A 73 31.49 -7.67 21.09
N GLN A 74 30.79 -7.17 20.07
CA GLN A 74 31.34 -6.81 18.76
C GLN A 74 31.44 -5.29 18.55
N MET A 75 31.10 -4.50 19.58
CA MET A 75 31.30 -3.05 19.64
C MET A 75 32.65 -2.69 20.25
#